data_AF-A0A2N0XQ30-F1
#
_entry.id   AF-A0A2N0XQ30-F1
#
_cell.length_a   1.000
_cell.length_b   1.000
_cell.length_c   1.000
_cell.angle_alpha   90.00
_cell.angle_beta   90.00
_cell.angle_gamma   90.00
#
_symmetry.space_group_name_H-M   'P 1'
#
loop_
_entity.id
_entity.type
_entity.pdbx_description
1 polymer ?
#
loop_
_entity_poly.entity_id
_entity_poly.type
_entity_poly.pdbx_seq_one_letter_code
_entity_poly.pdbx_strand_id
1 'polypeptide(L)'
;MLWLLLVAAIAIFWLIGVDRPKLKAEFRDGELATYKGHFPAGFKHNCLEIGHKTPFSGVVKVYSTRNGARLTFSKSIPSKVQQRIRNVFPHQGFKNDSSKKSA
;
A
#
# COMPACT_ATOMS: atom_id res chain seq x y z
N MET A 1 34.26 12.11 17.11
CA MET A 1 33.04 11.49 17.69
C MET A 1 31.76 12.21 17.29
N LEU A 2 31.67 13.55 17.38
CA LEU A 2 30.48 14.32 16.98
C LEU A 2 30.09 14.16 15.49
N TRP A 3 31.08 14.11 14.59
CA TRP A 3 30.86 13.90 13.16
C TRP A 3 30.19 12.56 12.82
N LEU A 4 30.53 11.49 13.55
CA LEU A 4 29.92 10.17 13.39
C LEU A 4 28.43 10.20 13.77
N LEU A 5 28.08 10.92 14.84
CA LEU A 5 26.69 11.10 15.26
C LEU A 5 25.88 11.89 14.23
N LEU A 6 26.47 12.92 13.61
CA LEU A 6 25.83 13.72 12.57
C LEU A 6 25.54 12.88 11.32
N VAL A 7 26.50 12.08 10.86
CA VAL A 7 26.31 11.17 9.72
C VAL A 7 25.26 10.11 10.03
N ALA A 8 25.27 9.53 11.23
CA ALA A 8 24.26 8.56 11.66
C ALA A 8 22.84 9.18 11.67
N ALA A 9 22.70 10.41 12.18
CA ALA A 9 21.41 11.12 12.19
C ALA A 9 20.88 11.37 10.78
N ILE A 10 21.74 11.82 9.85
CA ILE A 10 21.38 12.03 8.44
C ILE A 10 20.99 10.70 7.78
N ALA A 11 21.74 9.63 8.04
CA ALA A 11 21.45 8.30 7.48
C ALA A 11 20.08 7.77 7.95
N ILE A 12 19.77 7.91 9.25
CA ILE A 12 18.46 7.51 9.81
C ILE A 12 17.34 8.37 9.20
N PHE A 13 17.55 9.68 9.09
CA PHE A 13 16.57 10.58 8.47
C PHE A 13 16.28 10.19 7.02
N TRP A 14 17.32 9.86 6.25
CA TRP A 14 17.16 9.40 4.87
C TRP A 14 16.43 8.06 4.79
N LEU A 15 16.74 7.12 5.69
CA LEU A 15 16.08 5.82 5.76
C LEU A 15 14.58 5.94 6.04
N ILE A 16 14.17 6.85 6.93
CA ILE A 16 12.76 7.11 7.27
C ILE A 16 12.05 7.85 6.12
N GLY A 17 12.74 8.75 5.43
CA GLY A 17 12.19 9.51 4.30
C GLY A 17 11.89 8.67 3.05
N VAL A 18 12.50 7.50 2.89
CA VAL A 18 12.29 6.58 1.76
C VAL A 18 11.05 5.68 2.00
N ASP A 19 9.96 6.25 2.49
CA ASP A 19 8.66 5.56 2.54
C ASP A 19 8.01 5.66 1.15
N ARG A 20 8.40 4.77 0.22
CA ARG A 20 7.92 4.72 -1.18
C ARG A 20 6.89 3.59 -1.37
N PRO A 21 5.61 3.77 -0.98
CA PRO A 21 4.57 2.80 -1.29
C PRO A 21 4.29 2.76 -2.80
N LYS A 22 4.13 1.56 -3.38
CA LYS A 22 3.79 1.34 -4.79
C LYS A 22 2.34 1.71 -5.11
N LEU A 23 1.46 1.56 -4.12
CA LEU A 23 0.07 2.02 -4.17
C LEU A 23 -0.29 2.63 -2.82
N LYS A 24 -0.86 3.83 -2.82
CA LYS A 24 -1.49 4.44 -1.65
C LYS A 24 -2.91 4.78 -2.04
N ALA A 25 -3.90 4.19 -1.38
CA ALA A 25 -5.31 4.44 -1.59
C ALA A 25 -5.92 4.98 -0.28
N GLU A 26 -6.68 6.05 -0.37
CA GLU A 26 -7.44 6.63 0.73
C GLU A 26 -8.93 6.37 0.48
N PHE A 27 -9.58 5.81 1.49
CA PHE A 27 -11.01 5.53 1.50
C PHE A 27 -11.69 6.45 2.49
N ARG A 28 -12.85 6.99 2.10
CA ARG A 28 -13.72 7.81 2.94
C ARG A 28 -15.14 7.29 2.78
N ASP A 29 -15.74 6.87 3.88
CA ASP A 29 -17.12 6.38 3.92
C ASP A 29 -17.42 5.23 2.93
N GLY A 30 -16.45 4.34 2.74
CA GLY A 30 -16.58 3.23 1.77
C GLY A 30 -16.30 3.61 0.31
N GLU A 31 -16.08 4.89 -0.01
CA GLU A 31 -15.67 5.33 -1.35
C GLU A 31 -14.16 5.53 -1.45
N LEU A 32 -13.61 5.33 -2.65
CA LEU A 32 -12.20 5.61 -2.94
C LEU A 32 -12.02 7.12 -3.18
N ALA A 33 -11.54 7.83 -2.17
CA ALA A 33 -11.32 9.28 -2.23
C ALA A 33 -10.12 9.66 -3.10
N THR A 34 -8.99 8.97 -2.94
CA THR A 34 -7.80 9.21 -3.77
C THR A 34 -6.93 7.96 -3.86
N TYR A 35 -6.19 7.81 -4.96
CA TYR A 35 -5.16 6.79 -5.06
C TYR A 35 -3.93 7.33 -5.79
N LYS A 36 -2.75 6.86 -5.39
CA LYS A 36 -1.46 7.12 -6.03
C LYS A 36 -0.78 5.80 -6.35
N GLY A 37 -0.35 5.62 -7.60
CA GLY A 37 0.31 4.40 -8.08
C GLY A 37 -0.59 3.54 -8.96
N HIS A 38 -0.10 2.36 -9.34
CA HIS A 38 -0.84 1.44 -10.18
C HIS A 38 -1.92 0.71 -9.36
N PHE A 39 -3.19 0.96 -9.68
CA PHE A 39 -4.33 0.30 -9.06
C PHE A 39 -4.96 -0.67 -10.07
N PRO A 40 -4.82 -2.00 -9.88
CA PRO A 40 -5.45 -2.98 -10.76
C PRO A 40 -6.97 -2.84 -10.77
N ALA A 41 -7.60 -2.82 -11.96
CA ALA A 41 -9.04 -2.56 -12.11
C ALA A 41 -9.91 -3.53 -11.29
N GLY A 42 -9.58 -4.82 -11.27
CA GLY A 42 -10.31 -5.81 -10.46
C GLY A 42 -10.19 -5.54 -8.96
N PHE A 43 -9.03 -5.11 -8.48
CA PHE A 43 -8.86 -4.72 -7.08
C PHE A 43 -9.70 -3.49 -6.72
N LYS A 44 -9.81 -2.53 -7.64
CA LYS A 44 -10.58 -1.29 -7.41
C LYS A 44 -12.05 -1.61 -7.22
N HIS A 45 -12.60 -2.43 -8.10
CA HIS A 45 -13.98 -2.86 -8.04
C HIS A 45 -14.28 -3.60 -6.72
N ASN A 46 -13.44 -4.59 -6.36
CA ASN A 46 -13.59 -5.35 -5.12
C ASN A 46 -13.51 -4.45 -3.88
N CYS A 47 -12.60 -3.47 -3.86
CA CYS A 47 -12.50 -2.51 -2.76
C CYS A 47 -13.75 -1.64 -2.62
N LEU A 48 -14.33 -1.17 -3.74
CA LEU A 48 -15.57 -0.39 -3.75
C LEU A 48 -16.76 -1.25 -3.29
N GLU A 49 -16.88 -2.49 -3.74
CA GLU A 49 -17.93 -3.40 -3.26
C GLU A 49 -17.84 -3.65 -1.75
N ILE A 50 -16.63 -3.80 -1.22
CA ILE A 50 -16.42 -3.95 0.24
C ILE A 50 -16.85 -2.68 0.96
N GLY A 51 -16.52 -1.50 0.42
CA GLY A 51 -16.90 -0.21 0.97
C GLY A 51 -18.41 0.04 0.96
N HIS A 52 -19.09 -0.32 -0.13
CA HIS A 52 -20.56 -0.25 -0.22
C HIS A 52 -21.26 -1.14 0.81
N LYS A 53 -20.72 -2.34 1.07
CA LYS A 53 -21.29 -3.27 2.07
C LYS A 53 -20.96 -2.89 3.50
N THR A 54 -19.85 -2.20 3.72
CA THR A 54 -19.38 -1.84 5.06
C THR A 54 -18.60 -0.53 4.94
N PRO A 55 -19.24 0.63 5.16
CA PRO A 55 -18.56 1.91 5.04
C PRO A 55 -17.38 1.96 6.01
N PHE A 56 -16.21 2.31 5.48
CA PHE A 56 -14.99 2.45 6.27
C PHE A 56 -14.16 3.64 5.77
N SER A 57 -13.42 4.23 6.69
CA SER A 57 -12.55 5.37 6.41
C SER A 57 -11.12 5.03 6.82
N GLY A 58 -10.17 5.23 5.93
CA GLY A 58 -8.76 4.97 6.22
C GLY A 58 -7.88 4.87 4.99
N VAL A 59 -6.59 4.65 5.25
CA VAL A 59 -5.56 4.57 4.21
C VAL A 59 -5.10 3.13 4.07
N VAL A 60 -5.04 2.66 2.82
CA VAL A 60 -4.48 1.37 2.42
C VAL A 60 -3.19 1.66 1.64
N LYS A 61 -2.08 1.13 2.11
CA LYS A 61 -0.77 1.24 1.43
C LYS A 61 -0.33 -0.15 0.98
N VAL A 62 0.25 -0.24 -0.21
CA VAL A 62 0.90 -1.43 -0.75
C VAL A 62 2.38 -1.14 -0.90
N TYR A 63 3.19 -1.97 -0.27
CA TYR A 63 4.65 -1.97 -0.37
C TYR A 63 5.10 -3.14 -1.23
N SER A 64 6.05 -2.94 -2.14
CA SER A 64 6.72 -4.08 -2.77
C SER A 64 7.75 -4.65 -1.80
N THR A 65 7.76 -5.96 -1.64
CA THR A 65 8.75 -6.72 -0.88
C THR A 65 9.47 -7.69 -1.82
N ARG A 66 10.60 -8.25 -1.37
CA ARG A 66 11.36 -9.24 -2.16
C ARG A 66 10.51 -10.43 -2.64
N ASN A 67 9.48 -10.78 -1.86
CA ASN A 67 8.60 -11.92 -2.12
C ASN A 67 7.23 -11.53 -2.71
N GLY A 68 7.03 -10.27 -3.09
CA GLY A 68 5.78 -9.81 -3.72
C GLY A 68 5.34 -8.43 -3.25
N ALA A 69 4.10 -8.33 -2.77
CA ALA A 69 3.55 -7.08 -2.28
C ALA A 69 2.86 -7.28 -0.92
N ARG A 70 3.09 -6.33 -0.01
CA ARG A 70 2.54 -6.31 1.35
C ARG A 70 1.55 -5.16 1.50
N LEU A 71 0.36 -5.49 2.00
CA LEU A 71 -0.67 -4.54 2.38
C LEU A 71 -0.45 -4.04 3.82
N THR A 72 -0.54 -2.73 4.00
CA THR A 72 -0.54 -2.05 5.30
C THR A 72 -1.78 -1.17 5.40
N PHE A 73 -2.51 -1.29 6.51
CA PHE A 73 -3.76 -0.58 6.75
C PHE A 73 -3.60 0.46 7.85
N SER A 74 -4.35 1.55 7.77
CA SER A 74 -4.54 2.49 8.88
C SER A 74 -5.29 1.83 10.03
N LYS A 75 -5.04 2.28 11.26
CA LYS A 75 -5.75 1.82 12.48
C LYS A 75 -7.26 2.11 12.45
N SER A 76 -7.69 3.04 11.60
CA SER A 76 -9.11 3.39 11.41
C SER A 76 -9.92 2.33 10.66
N ILE A 77 -9.26 1.36 10.00
CA ILE A 77 -9.95 0.32 9.23
C ILE A 77 -10.22 -0.89 10.13
N PRO A 78 -11.49 -1.33 10.30
CA PRO A 78 -11.83 -2.51 11.11
C PRO A 78 -11.13 -3.78 10.63
N SER A 79 -10.71 -4.66 11.55
CA SER A 79 -9.98 -5.90 11.24
C SER A 79 -10.72 -6.81 10.24
N LYS A 80 -12.05 -6.90 10.33
CA LYS A 80 -12.89 -7.64 9.38
C LYS A 80 -12.73 -7.11 7.95
N VAL A 81 -12.73 -5.79 7.77
CA VAL A 81 -12.54 -5.14 6.47
C VAL A 81 -11.12 -5.35 5.96
N GLN A 82 -10.11 -5.22 6.82
CA GLN A 82 -8.71 -5.50 6.46
C GLN A 82 -8.54 -6.92 5.90
N GLN A 83 -9.17 -7.91 6.54
CA GLN A 83 -9.10 -9.30 6.08
C GLN A 83 -9.80 -9.51 4.75
N ARG A 84 -10.98 -8.90 4.53
CA ARG A 84 -11.67 -8.93 3.23
C ARG A 84 -10.82 -8.31 2.12
N ILE A 85 -10.18 -7.17 2.39
CA ILE A 85 -9.28 -6.51 1.43
C ILE A 85 -8.06 -7.40 1.13
N ARG A 86 -7.51 -8.11 2.13
CA ARG A 86 -6.44 -9.09 1.91
C ARG A 86 -6.89 -10.25 1.01
N ASN A 87 -8.10 -10.76 1.19
CA ASN A 87 -8.62 -11.88 0.40
C ASN A 87 -8.83 -11.53 -1.08
N VAL A 88 -9.21 -10.28 -1.37
CA VAL A 88 -9.40 -9.79 -2.75
C VAL A 88 -8.12 -9.20 -3.35
N PHE A 89 -7.00 -9.25 -2.63
CA PHE A 89 -5.76 -8.62 -3.06
C PHE A 89 -5.10 -9.41 -4.19
N PRO A 90 -4.83 -8.78 -5.36
CA PRO A 90 -4.18 -9.46 -6.45
C PRO A 90 -2.68 -9.59 -6.17
N HIS A 91 -2.28 -10.67 -5.50
CA HIS A 91 -0.86 -10.99 -5.24
C HIS A 91 0.00 -10.99 -6.51
N GLN A 92 -0.60 -11.28 -7.66
CA GLN A 92 0.06 -11.35 -8.96
C GLN A 92 0.10 -10.00 -9.70
N GLY A 93 -0.85 -9.10 -9.45
CA GLY A 93 -0.94 -7.77 -10.09
C GLY A 93 0.08 -6.75 -9.58
N PHE A 94 0.81 -7.07 -8.52
CA PHE A 94 1.88 -6.24 -7.96
C PHE A 94 3.26 -6.93 -8.00
N LYS A 95 3.40 -8.07 -8.70
CA LYS A 95 4.71 -8.65 -8.97
C LYS A 95 5.54 -7.61 -9.72
N ASN A 96 6.76 -7.37 -9.23
CA ASN A 96 7.69 -6.47 -9.90
C ASN A 96 7.81 -6.91 -11.35
N ASP A 97 7.61 -5.95 -12.26
CA ASP A 97 7.81 -6.05 -13.70
C ASP A 97 9.30 -6.20 -14.00
N SER A 98 9.90 -7.30 -13.52
CA SER A 98 11.27 -7.72 -13.88
C SER A 98 11.25 -8.73 -15.03
N SER A 99 10.11 -8.89 -15.72
CA SER A 99 9.94 -9.85 -16.82
C SER A 99 9.61 -9.23 -18.17
N LYS A 100 9.75 -7.91 -18.36
CA LYS A 100 9.85 -7.33 -19.71
C LYS A 100 11.29 -7.02 -20.07
N LYS A 101 12.09 -8.07 -20.21
CA LYS A 101 13.26 -8.09 -21.10
C LYS A 101 13.01 -9.23 -22.08
N SER A 102 13.20 -8.92 -23.36
CA SER A 102 13.03 -9.78 -24.55
C SER A 102 11.66 -9.71 -25.23
N ALA A 103 11.52 -8.73 -26.12
CA ALA A 103 11.18 -8.99 -27.52
C ALA A 103 12.03 -8.04 -28.38
#